data_AF-A0A7C2GIX7-F1
#
_entry.id   AF-A0A7C2GIX7-F1
#
_cell.length_a   1.000
_cell.length_b   1.000
_cell.length_c   1.000
_cell.angle_alpha   90.00
_cell.angle_beta   90.00
_cell.angle_gamma   90.00
#
_symmetry.space_group_name_H-M   'P 1'
#
loop_
_entity.id
_entity.type
_entity.pdbx_description
1 polymer ?
#
loop_
_entity_poly.entity_id
_entity_poly.type
_entity_poly.pdbx_seq_one_letter_code
_entity_poly.pdbx_strand_id
1 'polypeptide(L)' 'LSPYTEEVLKPGMVVTVEPGVYLPGVGGVRIEELVLLTEDGPELLSRFPRGYREV' A
#
# COMPACT_ATOMS: atom_id res chain seq x y z
N LEU A 1 -7.48 -4.66 -3.79
CA LEU A 1 -7.05 -5.98 -3.26
C LEU A 1 -8.01 -6.38 -2.14
N SER A 2 -8.53 -7.60 -2.17
CA SER A 2 -9.52 -8.07 -1.20
C SER A 2 -9.38 -9.59 -1.06
N PRO A 3 -9.63 -10.18 0.13
CA PRO A 3 -9.59 -11.63 0.30
C PRO A 3 -10.67 -12.38 -0.51
N TYR A 4 -11.61 -11.65 -1.13
CA TYR A 4 -12.72 -12.22 -1.90
C TYR A 4 -12.57 -12.07 -3.42
N THR A 5 -11.45 -11.53 -3.91
CA THR A 5 -11.18 -11.44 -5.35
C THR A 5 -10.11 -12.44 -5.76
N GLU A 6 -10.31 -13.08 -6.91
CA GLU A 6 -9.33 -13.92 -7.59
C GLU A 6 -8.70 -13.20 -8.80
N GLU A 7 -8.94 -11.89 -8.94
CA GLU A 7 -8.42 -11.12 -10.06
C GLU A 7 -6.88 -11.12 -10.08
N VAL A 8 -6.32 -11.57 -11.20
CA VAL A 8 -4.88 -11.53 -11.45
C VAL A 8 -4.49 -10.13 -11.92
N LEU A 9 -3.64 -9.48 -11.15
CA LEU A 9 -3.12 -8.17 -11.48
C LEU A 9 -2.21 -8.22 -12.72
N LYS A 10 -2.21 -7.16 -13.53
CA LYS A 10 -1.49 -7.09 -14.81
C LYS A 10 -0.60 -5.85 -14.89
N PRO A 11 0.48 -5.89 -15.69
CA PRO A 11 1.26 -4.69 -16.00
C PRO A 11 0.39 -3.53 -16.49
N GLY A 12 0.74 -2.32 -16.10
CA GLY A 12 -0.01 -1.07 -16.35
C GLY A 12 -1.08 -0.74 -15.31
N MET A 13 -1.45 -1.68 -14.43
CA MET A 13 -2.35 -1.38 -13.32
C MET A 13 -1.63 -0.59 -12.22
N VAL A 14 -2.37 0.32 -11.58
CA VAL A 14 -1.94 1.04 -10.38
C VAL A 14 -2.85 0.64 -9.23
N VAL A 15 -2.26 0.24 -8.11
CA VAL A 15 -2.98 -0.18 -6.90
C VAL A 15 -2.42 0.52 -5.67
N THR A 16 -3.25 0.62 -4.63
CA THR A 16 -2.80 1.00 -3.29
C THR A 16 -2.43 -0.24 -2.49
N VAL A 17 -1.32 -0.15 -1.75
CA VAL A 17 -0.95 -1.10 -0.69
C VAL A 17 -1.03 -0.34 0.63
N GLU A 18 -2.11 -0.58 1.39
CA GLU A 18 -2.50 0.31 2.48
C GLU A 18 -2.94 -0.40 3.78
N PRO A 19 -2.09 -1.25 4.38
CA PRO A 19 -2.43 -1.88 5.65
C PRO A 19 -2.62 -0.84 6.76
N GLY A 20 -3.62 -1.09 7.62
CA GLY A 20 -3.95 -0.24 8.75
C GLY A 20 -4.13 -1.03 10.04
N VAL A 21 -3.70 -0.44 11.15
CA VAL A 21 -3.94 -0.93 12.52
C VAL A 21 -4.67 0.15 13.28
N TYR A 22 -5.80 -0.22 13.90
CA TYR A 22 -6.67 0.71 14.62
C TYR A 22 -6.89 0.20 16.04
N LEU A 23 -6.61 1.05 17.02
CA LEU A 23 -6.78 0.80 18.45
C LEU A 23 -7.94 1.65 18.98
N PRO A 24 -9.07 1.02 19.37
CA PRO A 24 -10.23 1.74 19.91
C PRO A 24 -9.85 2.63 21.11
N GLY A 25 -10.32 3.88 21.09
CA GLY A 25 -10.06 4.85 22.15
C GLY A 25 -8.66 5.48 22.15
N VAL A 26 -7.75 5.05 21.27
CA VAL A 26 -6.39 5.59 21.15
C VAL A 26 -6.18 6.28 19.81
N GLY A 27 -6.52 5.59 18.71
CA GLY A 27 -6.31 6.09 17.36
C GLY A 27 -5.99 4.96 16.38
N GLY A 28 -5.34 5.28 15.27
CA GLY A 28 -4.91 4.28 14.30
C GLY A 28 -3.86 4.82 13.35
N VAL A 29 -3.14 3.90 12.73
CA VAL A 29 -2.11 4.20 11.74
C VAL A 29 -2.40 3.39 10.49
N ARG A 30 -2.34 4.05 9.34
CA ARG A 30 -2.34 3.42 8.02
C ARG A 30 -1.15 3.95 7.25
N ILE A 31 -0.41 3.04 6.64
CA ILE A 31 0.70 3.39 5.74
C ILE A 31 0.25 2.98 4.35
N GLU A 32 0.23 3.93 3.42
CA GLU A 32 -0.29 3.76 2.07
C GLU A 32 0.81 4.05 1.05
N GLU A 33 0.93 3.15 0.07
CA GLU A 33 1.83 3.30 -1.06
C GLU A 33 1.06 3.12 -2.38
N LEU A 34 1.37 3.95 -3.38
CA LEU A 34 0.90 3.80 -4.75
C LEU A 34 1.90 2.95 -5.54
N VAL A 35 1.43 1.82 -6.05
CA VAL A 35 2.26 0.83 -6.75
C VAL A 35 1.80 0.69 -8.19
N LEU A 36 2.70 0.98 -9.14
CA LEU A 36 2.55 0.63 -10.54
C LEU A 36 3.07 -0.79 -10.75
N LEU A 37 2.29 -1.63 -11.40
CA LEU A 37 2.76 -2.93 -11.85
C LEU A 37 3.39 -2.79 -13.24
N THR A 38 4.65 -3.19 -13.37
CA THR A 38 5.36 -3.23 -14.65
C THR A 38 5.62 -4.67 -15.06
N GLU A 39 6.14 -4.88 -16.27
CA GLU A 39 6.55 -6.22 -16.72
C GLU A 39 7.72 -6.79 -15.90
N ASP A 40 8.59 -5.90 -15.38
CA ASP A 40 9.80 -6.26 -14.63
C ASP A 40 9.60 -6.30 -13.11
N GLY A 41 8.40 -5.97 -12.63
CA GLY A 41 8.05 -5.94 -11.21
C GLY A 41 7.29 -4.67 -10.77
N PRO A 42 6.97 -4.53 -9.48
CA PRO A 42 6.28 -3.34 -8.97
C PRO A 42 7.22 -2.14 -8.84
N GLU A 43 6.75 -0.96 -9.23
CA GLU A 43 7.39 0.34 -8.99
C GLU A 43 6.58 1.16 -8.00
N LEU A 44 7.26 1.81 -7.04
CA LEU A 44 6.63 2.72 -6.09
C LEU A 44 6.55 4.13 -6.67
N LEU A 45 5.34 4.68 -6.73
CA LEU A 45 5.09 6.04 -7.19
C LEU A 45 5.17 7.06 -6.04
N SER A 46 4.98 6.61 -4.80
CA SER A 46 5.12 7.40 -3.57
C SER A 46 6.55 7.32 -3.01
N ARG A 47 7.02 8.44 -2.41
CA ARG A 47 8.40 8.59 -1.92
C ARG A 47 8.49 9.06 -0.46
N PHE A 48 7.47 8.79 0.35
CA PHE A 48 7.56 9.12 1.76
C PHE A 48 8.61 8.23 2.46
N PRO A 49 9.40 8.77 3.40
CA PRO A 49 10.34 7.95 4.15
C PRO A 49 9.65 6.81 4.87
N ARG A 50 10.19 5.60 4.70
CA ARG A 50 9.72 4.41 5.39
C ARG A 50 10.40 4.36 6.76
N GLY A 51 9.62 4.09 7.80
CA GLY A 51 10.10 3.97 9.17
C GLY A 51 9.51 5.02 10.10
N TYR A 52 9.51 4.69 11.39
CA TYR A 52 9.11 5.62 12.43
C TYR A 52 10.14 6.75 12.56
N ARG A 53 9.65 7.98 12.70
CA ARG A 53 10.45 9.13 13.09
C ARG A 53 9.73 9.83 14.22
N GLU A 54 10.46 10.07 15.29
CA GLU A 54 10.02 10.99 16.34
C GLU A 54 10.15 12.43 15.78
N VAL A 55 9.08 13.21 15.92
CA VAL A 55 8.98 14.58 15.40
C VAL A 55 8.75 15.57 16.53
#